data_AF-A0AA36DHY1-F1
#
_entry.id   AF-A0AA36DHY1-F1
#
_cell.length_a   1.000
_cell.length_b   1.000
_cell.length_c   1.000
_cell.angle_alpha   90.00
_cell.angle_beta   90.00
_cell.angle_gamma   90.00
#
_symmetry.space_group_name_H-M   'P 1'
#
loop_
_entity.id
_entity.type
_entity.pdbx_description
1 polymer ?
#
loop_
_entity_poly.entity_id
_entity_poly.type
_entity_poly.pdbx_seq_one_letter_code
_entity_poly.pdbx_strand_id
1 'polypeptide(L)'
;MGQQNSTNHSRDIEMVLERLERQRIQREIALYEAQQQRRRAYELAYEREKLQWTGATGAILTGLLIANAYKSKKTSFIIPIPPILAYLAYKANQCYGTSHATVATMATVIWQSKKDSLTPFLISPEAVTERTHQLAAIRKETDF
;
A
#
# COMPACT_ATOMS: atom_id res chain seq x y z
N MET A 1 41.68 22.88 29.63
CA MET A 1 41.72 21.97 28.46
C MET A 1 40.89 20.69 28.62
N GLY A 2 40.61 20.18 29.83
CA GLY A 2 39.80 18.95 30.01
C GLY A 2 38.32 19.06 29.66
N GLN A 3 37.67 20.22 29.87
CA GLN A 3 36.22 20.36 29.62
C GLN A 3 35.81 20.37 28.13
N GLN A 4 36.67 20.81 27.22
CA GLN A 4 36.38 20.79 25.77
C GLN A 4 36.41 19.37 25.18
N ASN A 5 37.20 18.47 25.76
CA ASN A 5 37.29 17.09 25.26
C ASN A 5 36.04 16.27 25.65
N SER A 6 35.52 16.50 26.86
CA SER A 6 34.28 15.86 27.34
C SER A 6 33.04 16.32 26.57
N THR A 7 32.94 17.60 26.20
CA THR A 7 31.79 18.11 25.44
C THR A 7 31.76 17.64 23.99
N ASN A 8 32.93 17.48 23.35
CA ASN A 8 33.02 16.86 22.02
C ASN A 8 32.63 15.38 22.07
N HIS A 9 33.10 14.64 23.07
CA HIS A 9 32.75 13.22 23.23
C HIS A 9 31.25 12.99 23.45
N SER A 10 30.60 13.82 24.28
CA SER A 10 29.14 13.75 24.47
C SER A 10 28.36 14.06 23.18
N ARG A 11 28.83 15.02 22.39
CA ARG A 11 28.21 15.38 21.10
C ARG A 11 28.37 14.26 20.07
N ASP A 12 29.51 13.58 20.07
CA ASP A 12 29.75 12.41 19.21
C ASP A 12 28.83 11.24 19.57
N ILE A 13 28.60 10.98 20.86
CA ILE A 13 27.64 9.98 21.33
C ILE A 13 26.22 10.33 20.89
N GLU A 14 25.80 11.59 21.05
CA GLU A 14 24.48 12.08 20.65
C GLU A 14 24.24 11.90 19.14
N MET A 15 25.23 12.25 18.31
CA MET A 15 25.17 12.02 16.86
C MET A 15 25.08 10.53 16.50
N VAL A 16 25.79 9.65 17.22
CA VAL A 16 25.72 8.20 16.98
C VAL A 16 24.34 7.66 17.38
N LEU A 17 23.78 8.10 18.50
CA LEU A 17 22.44 7.70 18.95
C LEU A 17 21.37 8.12 17.94
N GLU A 18 21.40 9.36 17.46
CA GLU A 18 20.45 9.87 16.47
C GLU A 18 20.53 9.07 15.15
N ARG A 19 21.74 8.72 14.72
CA ARG A 19 21.93 7.87 13.52
C ARG A 19 21.34 6.47 13.71
N LEU A 20 21.53 5.86 14.88
CA LEU A 20 20.98 4.54 15.20
C LEU A 20 19.45 4.57 15.24
N GLU A 21 18.85 5.61 15.82
CA GLU A 21 17.40 5.80 15.84
C GLU A 21 16.84 5.97 14.43
N ARG A 22 17.45 6.83 13.60
CA ARG A 22 17.06 7.01 12.20
C ARG A 22 17.14 5.70 11.42
N GLN A 23 18.23 4.94 11.58
CA GLN A 23 18.38 3.63 10.94
C GLN A 23 17.33 2.63 11.42
N ARG A 24 16.99 2.64 12.71
CA ARG A 24 15.93 1.78 13.27
C ARG A 24 14.58 2.08 12.61
N ILE A 25 14.21 3.37 12.54
CA ILE A 25 12.95 3.81 11.92
C ILE A 25 12.90 3.41 10.44
N GLN A 26 13.98 3.64 9.69
CA GLN A 26 14.04 3.25 8.27
C GLN A 26 13.83 1.75 8.05
N ARG A 27 14.44 0.91 8.90
CA ARG A 27 14.26 -0.54 8.85
C ARG A 27 12.81 -0.93 9.15
N GLU A 28 12.19 -0.28 10.13
CA GLU A 28 10.79 -0.55 10.51
C GLU A 28 9.82 -0.19 9.38
N ILE A 29 10.02 0.96 8.73
CA ILE A 29 9.23 1.37 7.55
C ILE A 29 9.40 0.34 6.43
N ALA A 30 10.63 -0.03 6.10
CA ALA A 30 10.90 -1.01 5.03
C ALA A 30 10.27 -2.38 5.33
N LEU A 31 10.31 -2.84 6.59
CA LEU A 31 9.66 -4.07 7.02
C LEU A 31 8.14 -3.97 6.90
N TYR A 32 7.55 -2.85 7.32
CA TYR A 32 6.12 -2.60 7.21
C TYR A 32 5.65 -2.62 5.75
N GLU A 33 6.38 -1.95 4.85
CA GLU A 33 6.10 -1.95 3.41
C GLU A 33 6.18 -3.36 2.81
N ALA A 34 7.24 -4.11 3.13
CA ALA A 34 7.40 -5.49 2.67
C ALA A 34 6.27 -6.40 3.17
N GLN A 35 5.85 -6.25 4.43
CA GLN A 35 4.70 -6.98 4.96
C GLN A 35 3.40 -6.58 4.28
N GLN A 36 3.19 -5.30 3.99
CA GLN A 36 2.00 -4.81 3.31
C GLN A 36 1.91 -5.35 1.88
N GLN A 37 3.04 -5.38 1.15
CA GLN A 37 3.10 -6.00 -0.18
C GLN A 37 2.76 -7.49 -0.14
N ARG A 38 3.30 -8.23 0.84
CA ARG A 38 2.98 -9.65 1.05
C ARG A 38 1.50 -9.86 1.35
N ARG A 39 0.89 -9.03 2.21
CA ARG A 39 -0.54 -9.10 2.53
C ARG A 39 -1.41 -8.89 1.29
N ARG A 40 -1.12 -7.87 0.49
CA ARG A 40 -1.84 -7.60 -0.77
C ARG A 40 -1.72 -8.77 -1.76
N ALA A 41 -0.53 -9.34 -1.90
CA ALA A 41 -0.32 -10.50 -2.78
C ALA A 41 -1.09 -11.74 -2.28
N TYR A 42 -1.09 -11.98 -0.97
CA TYR A 42 -1.86 -13.06 -0.35
C TYR A 42 -3.37 -12.87 -0.54
N GLU A 43 -3.90 -11.67 -0.28
CA GLU A 43 -5.33 -11.36 -0.48
C GLU A 43 -5.77 -11.60 -1.92
N LEU A 44 -4.95 -11.21 -2.90
CA LEU A 44 -5.23 -11.46 -4.31
C LEU A 44 -5.22 -12.96 -4.65
N ALA A 45 -4.25 -13.72 -4.14
CA ALA A 45 -4.18 -15.17 -4.34
C ALA A 45 -5.38 -15.87 -3.68
N TYR A 46 -5.74 -15.46 -2.47
CA TYR A 46 -6.86 -15.99 -1.71
C TYR A 46 -8.20 -15.73 -2.41
N GLU A 47 -8.44 -14.52 -2.92
CA GLU A 47 -9.67 -14.22 -3.67
C GLU A 47 -9.74 -15.02 -4.99
N ARG A 48 -8.61 -15.30 -5.64
CA ARG A 48 -8.57 -16.16 -6.84
C ARG A 48 -8.96 -17.61 -6.55
N GLU A 49 -8.43 -18.19 -5.47
CA GLU A 49 -8.81 -19.54 -5.04
C GLU A 49 -10.29 -19.60 -4.69
N LYS A 50 -10.78 -18.61 -3.92
CA LYS A 50 -12.20 -18.49 -3.59
C LYS A 50 -13.08 -18.36 -4.83
N LEU A 51 -12.64 -17.60 -5.85
CA LEU A 51 -13.36 -17.48 -7.12
C LEU A 51 -13.40 -18.80 -7.88
N GLN A 52 -12.34 -19.60 -7.89
CA GLN A 52 -12.35 -20.92 -8.52
C GLN A 52 -13.41 -21.84 -7.89
N TRP A 53 -13.47 -21.90 -6.57
CA TRP A 53 -14.45 -22.72 -5.85
C TRP A 53 -15.89 -22.22 -6.02
N THR A 54 -16.10 -20.90 -5.88
CA THR A 54 -17.43 -20.29 -6.06
C THR A 54 -17.90 -20.34 -7.51
N GLY A 55 -17.01 -20.18 -8.47
CA GLY A 55 -17.29 -20.30 -9.90
C GLY A 55 -17.67 -21.72 -10.30
N ALA A 56 -16.93 -22.74 -9.84
CA ALA A 56 -17.26 -24.15 -10.10
C ALA A 56 -18.63 -24.51 -9.51
N THR A 57 -18.87 -24.16 -8.25
CA THR A 57 -20.15 -24.42 -7.58
C THR A 57 -21.29 -23.66 -8.24
N GLY A 58 -21.07 -22.39 -8.60
CA GLY A 58 -22.03 -21.57 -9.33
C GLY A 58 -22.39 -22.16 -10.69
N ALA A 59 -21.41 -22.65 -11.45
CA ALA A 59 -21.64 -23.29 -12.74
C ALA A 59 -22.48 -24.58 -12.60
N ILE A 60 -22.18 -25.42 -11.61
CA ILE A 60 -22.98 -26.62 -11.31
C ILE A 60 -24.42 -26.22 -10.97
N LEU A 61 -24.60 -25.24 -10.09
CA LEU A 61 -25.93 -24.77 -9.67
C LEU A 61 -26.72 -24.21 -10.86
N THR A 62 -26.11 -23.35 -11.68
CA THR A 62 -26.74 -22.82 -12.90
C THR A 62 -27.12 -23.94 -13.87
N GLY A 63 -26.26 -24.93 -14.05
CA GLY A 63 -26.57 -26.11 -14.86
C GLY A 63 -27.78 -26.89 -14.36
N LEU A 64 -27.86 -27.12 -13.04
CA LEU A 64 -29.02 -27.77 -12.40
C LEU A 64 -30.30 -26.95 -12.55
N LEU A 65 -30.22 -25.62 -12.42
CA LEU A 65 -31.36 -24.73 -12.60
C LEU A 65 -31.88 -24.76 -14.05
N ILE A 66 -30.99 -24.74 -15.04
CA ILE A 66 -31.34 -24.84 -16.46
C ILE A 66 -31.97 -26.21 -16.76
N ALA A 67 -31.36 -27.30 -16.28
CA ALA A 67 -31.88 -28.65 -16.46
C ALA A 67 -33.29 -28.81 -15.85
N ASN A 68 -33.51 -28.26 -14.65
CA ASN A 68 -34.82 -28.25 -14.02
C ASN A 68 -35.83 -27.36 -14.75
N ALA A 69 -35.42 -26.18 -15.21
CA ALA A 69 -36.27 -25.30 -16.03
C ALA A 69 -36.76 -26.01 -17.29
N TYR A 70 -35.87 -26.76 -17.96
CA TYR A 70 -36.20 -27.55 -19.14
C TYR A 70 -37.16 -28.69 -18.81
N LYS A 71 -36.87 -29.46 -17.74
CA LYS A 71 -37.72 -30.59 -17.31
C LYS A 71 -39.11 -30.14 -16.87
N SER A 72 -39.22 -29.05 -16.12
CA SER A 72 -40.49 -28.60 -15.54
C SER A 72 -41.24 -27.61 -16.44
N LYS A 73 -40.64 -27.15 -17.55
CA LYS A 73 -41.15 -26.07 -18.42
C LYS A 73 -41.49 -24.77 -17.66
N LYS A 74 -40.85 -24.54 -16.51
CA LYS A 74 -41.09 -23.35 -15.67
C LYS A 74 -39.90 -22.41 -15.76
N THR A 75 -40.15 -21.20 -16.25
CA THR A 75 -39.11 -20.17 -16.40
C THR A 75 -38.68 -19.55 -15.07
N SER A 76 -39.42 -19.80 -13.98
CA SER A 76 -39.11 -19.27 -12.65
C SER A 76 -37.72 -19.68 -12.13
N PHE A 77 -37.18 -20.81 -12.59
CA PHE A 77 -35.83 -21.28 -12.23
C PHE A 77 -34.70 -20.48 -12.89
N ILE A 78 -34.99 -19.64 -13.90
CA ILE A 78 -34.00 -18.79 -14.59
C ILE A 78 -33.80 -17.46 -13.87
N ILE A 79 -34.78 -17.02 -13.07
CA ILE A 79 -34.75 -15.76 -12.31
C ILE A 79 -33.46 -15.58 -11.48
N PRO A 80 -32.93 -16.59 -10.77
CA PRO A 80 -31.68 -16.43 -9.99
C PRO A 80 -30.40 -16.45 -10.85
N ILE A 81 -30.45 -16.79 -12.13
CA ILE A 81 -29.26 -16.93 -12.97
C ILE A 81 -28.57 -15.57 -13.23
N PRO A 82 -29.26 -14.49 -13.64
CA PRO A 82 -28.64 -13.18 -13.84
C PRO A 82 -27.88 -12.63 -12.63
N PRO A 83 -28.41 -12.62 -11.38
CA PRO A 83 -27.64 -12.11 -10.24
C PRO A 83 -26.42 -12.99 -9.90
N ILE A 84 -26.51 -14.32 -10.08
CA ILE A 84 -25.37 -15.24 -9.90
C ILE A 84 -24.26 -14.90 -10.90
N LEU A 85 -24.61 -14.77 -12.19
CA LEU A 85 -23.64 -14.40 -13.22
C LEU A 85 -23.04 -13.02 -13.00
N ALA A 86 -23.86 -12.02 -12.64
CA ALA A 86 -23.37 -10.66 -12.35
C ALA A 86 -22.36 -10.65 -11.20
N TYR A 87 -22.64 -11.41 -10.13
CA TYR A 87 -21.72 -11.55 -8.99
C TYR A 87 -20.40 -12.22 -9.40
N LEU A 88 -20.47 -13.33 -10.14
CA LEU A 88 -19.27 -14.04 -10.61
C LEU A 88 -18.45 -13.19 -11.57
N ALA A 89 -19.09 -12.48 -12.50
CA ALA A 89 -18.43 -11.57 -13.42
C ALA A 89 -17.73 -10.42 -12.68
N TYR A 90 -18.39 -9.83 -11.67
CA TYR A 90 -17.79 -8.80 -10.83
C TYR A 90 -16.56 -9.31 -10.07
N LYS A 91 -16.66 -10.49 -9.44
CA LYS A 91 -15.53 -11.11 -8.74
C LYS A 91 -14.39 -11.50 -9.68
N ALA A 92 -14.69 -11.99 -10.87
CA ALA A 92 -13.70 -12.27 -11.91
C ALA A 92 -12.96 -11.00 -12.34
N ASN A 93 -13.69 -9.91 -12.58
CA ASN A 93 -13.09 -8.63 -12.92
C ASN A 93 -12.19 -8.08 -11.79
N GLN A 94 -12.53 -8.31 -10.51
CA GLN A 94 -11.65 -7.92 -9.41
C GLN A 94 -10.38 -8.78 -9.31
N CYS A 95 -10.48 -10.09 -9.52
CA CYS A 95 -9.34 -11.00 -9.35
C CYS A 95 -8.34 -10.99 -10.52
N TYR A 96 -8.84 -10.75 -11.73
CA TYR A 96 -8.08 -10.81 -12.98
C TYR A 96 -8.00 -9.48 -13.74
N GLY A 97 -8.82 -8.50 -13.38
CA GLY A 97 -8.80 -7.19 -14.01
C GLY A 97 -7.63 -6.32 -13.56
N THR A 98 -7.51 -5.17 -14.22
CA THR A 98 -6.42 -4.21 -14.00
C THR A 98 -6.77 -3.13 -12.97
N SER A 99 -7.93 -3.22 -12.30
CA SER A 99 -8.43 -2.15 -11.43
C SER A 99 -7.45 -1.73 -10.34
N HIS A 100 -6.75 -2.68 -9.69
CA HIS A 100 -5.73 -2.36 -8.70
C HIS A 100 -4.52 -1.61 -9.30
N ALA A 101 -4.08 -2.01 -10.49
CA ALA A 101 -2.99 -1.34 -11.19
C ALA A 101 -3.41 0.07 -11.63
N THR A 102 -4.63 0.23 -12.15
CA THR A 102 -5.18 1.54 -12.52
C THR A 102 -5.29 2.47 -11.31
N VAL A 103 -5.79 1.99 -10.18
CA VAL A 103 -5.88 2.80 -8.94
C VAL A 103 -4.48 3.19 -8.47
N ALA A 104 -3.51 2.28 -8.50
CA ALA A 104 -2.12 2.60 -8.16
C ALA A 104 -1.55 3.68 -9.09
N THR A 105 -1.70 3.53 -10.40
CA THR A 105 -1.26 4.52 -11.39
C THR A 105 -1.93 5.88 -11.16
N MET A 106 -3.26 5.91 -10.98
CA MET A 106 -3.99 7.16 -10.72
C MET A 106 -3.56 7.80 -9.40
N ALA A 107 -3.32 7.02 -8.36
CA ALA A 107 -2.77 7.53 -7.10
C ALA A 107 -1.38 8.15 -7.30
N THR A 108 -0.50 7.55 -8.10
CA THR A 108 0.82 8.14 -8.41
C THR A 108 0.71 9.44 -9.21
N VAL A 109 -0.23 9.52 -10.16
CA VAL A 109 -0.50 10.75 -10.93
C VAL A 109 -1.03 11.87 -10.03
N ILE A 110 -1.96 11.56 -9.12
CA ILE A 110 -2.49 12.53 -8.15
C ILE A 110 -1.38 13.00 -7.20
N TRP A 111 -0.55 12.07 -6.71
CA TRP A 111 0.58 12.39 -5.85
C TRP A 111 1.57 13.34 -6.54
N GLN A 112 1.94 13.04 -7.79
CA GLN A 112 2.86 13.88 -8.57
C GLN A 112 2.26 15.26 -8.89
N SER A 113 0.99 15.31 -9.29
CA SER A 113 0.33 16.57 -9.67
C SER A 113 0.05 17.50 -8.48
N LYS A 114 -0.09 16.96 -7.26
CA LYS A 114 -0.35 17.74 -6.04
C LYS A 114 0.85 17.84 -5.10
N LYS A 115 2.03 17.34 -5.49
CA LYS A 115 3.26 17.36 -4.67
C LYS A 115 3.59 18.76 -4.15
N ASP A 116 3.40 19.79 -4.96
CA ASP A 116 3.73 21.19 -4.62
C ASP A 116 2.62 21.88 -3.79
N SER A 117 1.41 21.34 -3.78
CA SER A 117 0.24 21.92 -3.09
C SER A 117 -0.11 21.20 -1.78
N LEU A 118 0.29 19.93 -1.60
CA LEU A 118 0.01 19.12 -0.41
C LEU A 118 1.10 19.20 0.68
N THR A 119 2.16 20.00 0.48
CA THR A 119 3.15 20.25 1.53
C THR A 119 2.86 21.52 2.31
N PRO A 120 2.03 21.40 3.36
CA PRO A 120 2.41 21.98 4.64
C PRO A 120 2.55 20.82 5.64
N PHE A 121 3.71 20.71 6.29
CA PHE A 121 3.97 19.89 7.50
C PHE A 121 4.57 18.49 7.45
N LEU A 122 4.79 17.83 6.30
CA LEU A 122 5.74 16.70 6.33
C LEU A 122 7.15 17.28 6.30
N ILE A 123 7.73 17.42 7.49
CA ILE A 123 9.16 17.66 7.69
C ILE A 123 9.89 16.47 7.03
N SER A 124 10.16 16.60 5.73
CA SER A 124 10.94 15.61 4.99
C SER A 124 12.30 15.53 5.66
N PRO A 125 12.84 14.32 5.93
CA PRO A 125 14.18 14.19 6.49
C PRO A 125 15.24 14.89 5.61
N GLU A 126 14.98 15.01 4.31
CA GLU A 126 15.79 15.82 3.38
C GLU A 126 15.71 17.31 3.71
N ALA A 127 14.52 17.86 3.92
CA ALA A 127 14.33 19.27 4.30
C ALA A 127 14.92 19.60 5.69
N VAL A 128 14.94 18.64 6.62
CA VAL A 128 15.66 18.80 7.90
C VAL A 128 17.16 18.81 7.67
N THR A 129 17.65 17.91 6.83
CA THR A 129 19.09 17.81 6.51
C THR A 129 19.57 19.08 5.82
N GLU A 130 18.79 19.62 4.89
CA GLU A 130 19.07 20.89 4.23
C GLU A 130 19.06 22.05 5.22
N ARG A 131 18.04 22.15 6.08
CA ARG A 131 17.99 23.20 7.13
C ARG A 131 19.12 23.09 8.14
N THR A 132 19.51 21.88 8.53
CA THR A 132 20.65 21.68 9.45
C THR A 132 21.97 22.05 8.79
N HIS A 133 22.16 21.76 7.50
CA HIS A 133 23.31 22.27 6.73
C HIS A 133 23.31 23.79 6.62
N GLN A 134 22.16 24.41 6.35
CA GLN A 134 22.02 25.87 6.31
C GLN A 134 22.34 26.51 7.66
N LEU A 135 21.82 25.97 8.76
CA LEU A 135 22.11 26.45 10.12
C LEU A 135 23.60 26.27 10.49
N ALA A 136 24.24 25.18 10.06
CA ALA A 136 25.66 24.95 10.26
C ALA A 136 26.54 25.93 9.45
N ALA A 137 26.10 26.32 8.24
CA ALA A 137 26.77 27.33 7.43
C ALA A 137 26.63 28.73 8.05
N ILE A 138 25.43 29.13 8.48
CA ILE A 138 25.17 30.41 9.16
C ILE A 138 26.02 30.52 10.42
N ARG A 139 26.10 29.44 11.21
CA ARG A 139 26.92 29.41 12.43
C ARG A 139 28.41 29.64 12.16
N LYS A 140 28.94 29.10 11.05
CA LYS A 140 30.32 29.34 10.62
C LYS A 140 30.56 30.80 10.22
N GLU A 141 29.58 31.48 9.67
CA GLU A 141 29.67 32.90 9.31
C GLU A 141 29.57 33.84 10.53
N THR A 142 28.87 33.43 11.59
CA THR A 142 28.71 34.23 12.82
C THR A 142 29.90 34.13 13.78
N ASP A 143 30.76 33.13 13.61
CA ASP A 143 31.96 32.90 14.43
C ASP A 143 33.23 33.59 13.85
N PHE A 144 33.08 34.50 12.88
CA PHE A 144 34.11 35.43 12.37
C PHE A 144 33.82 36.87 12.80
#